data_AF-A0A0G0XRI5-F1
#
_entry.id   AF-A0A0G0XRI5-F1
#
_cell.length_a   1.000
_cell.length_b   1.000
_cell.length_c   1.000
_cell.angle_alpha   90.00
_cell.angle_beta   90.00
_cell.angle_gamma   90.00
#
_symmetry.space_group_name_H-M   'P 1'
#
loop_
_entity.id
_entity.type
_entity.pdbx_description
1 polymer ?
#
loop_
_entity_poly.entity_id
_entity_poly.type
_entity_poly.pdbx_seq_one_letter_code
_entity_poly.pdbx_strand_id
1 'polypeptide(L)'
;MKKKETSTVFVEKDENRLNDFKEYCSSPEYEVFWENMRAKKFTVSDTEVNYRMIHHWATNNLLPGGVIEGGGWRKFTLVELVWIKAIVRMREAGLSLDKIKLAKESLLKLDKKSGSYLLFEFYIAKALSTPDDPYIIIISNGEVHLASPSEVQFLEIFKSHYDVTLISLAAILEDLGHKVVGMHFLHSLSAEEQETLSELRSEENKKVSVRLNKGKIFEIESTKVFQNPQSYLDVQKEIKNNRMYGKVVFQAEDGETKSLEVTKKKRFK
;
A
#
# COMPACT_ATOMS: atom_id res chain seq x y z
N MET A 1 30.67 -18.68 9.03
CA MET A 1 29.31 -18.09 9.14
C MET A 1 29.05 -17.28 7.88
N LYS A 2 28.09 -17.71 7.05
CA LYS A 2 27.71 -16.98 5.83
C LYS A 2 27.04 -15.66 6.23
N LYS A 3 27.49 -14.54 5.66
CA LYS A 3 26.76 -13.27 5.67
C LYS A 3 25.39 -13.51 5.04
N LYS A 4 24.32 -13.24 5.79
CA LYS A 4 22.96 -13.17 5.26
C LYS A 4 22.83 -11.83 4.54
N GLU A 5 23.11 -11.82 3.25
CA GLU A 5 22.60 -10.80 2.34
C GLU A 5 21.13 -11.13 2.10
N THR A 6 20.25 -10.32 2.67
CA THR A 6 18.85 -10.19 2.24
C THR A 6 18.41 -8.82 2.73
N SER A 7 18.84 -7.77 2.02
CA SER A 7 18.25 -6.45 2.20
C SER A 7 16.82 -6.53 1.68
N THR A 8 15.87 -6.82 2.57
CA THR A 8 14.46 -6.88 2.20
C THR A 8 13.99 -5.45 2.08
N VAL A 9 13.69 -5.00 0.86
CA VAL A 9 13.24 -3.63 0.60
C VAL A 9 11.72 -3.64 0.65
N PHE A 10 11.13 -3.24 1.79
CA PHE A 10 9.66 -3.25 1.95
C PHE A 10 8.95 -2.08 1.27
N VAL A 11 9.69 -1.02 0.92
CA VAL A 11 9.16 0.15 0.21
C VAL A 11 9.94 0.35 -1.06
N GLU A 12 9.23 0.34 -2.16
CA GLU A 12 9.79 0.57 -3.48
C GLU A 12 10.26 2.02 -3.61
N LYS A 13 11.49 2.17 -4.09
CA LYS A 13 12.06 3.46 -4.47
C LYS A 13 11.94 3.61 -5.98
N ASP A 14 10.70 3.67 -6.46
CA ASP A 14 10.45 3.89 -7.88
C ASP A 14 10.93 5.30 -8.30
N GLU A 15 11.38 5.40 -9.55
CA GLU A 15 11.82 6.65 -10.17
C GLU A 15 10.71 7.70 -10.16
N ASN A 16 9.44 7.28 -10.35
CA ASN A 16 8.29 8.17 -10.30
C ASN A 16 8.19 8.90 -8.95
N ARG A 17 8.22 8.14 -7.84
CA ARG A 17 8.21 8.71 -6.49
C ARG A 17 9.36 9.71 -6.27
N LEU A 18 10.55 9.39 -6.76
CA LEU A 18 11.70 10.28 -6.61
C LEU A 18 11.52 11.57 -7.42
N ASN A 19 10.94 11.47 -8.61
CA ASN A 19 10.63 12.61 -9.47
C ASN A 19 9.55 13.49 -8.83
N ASP A 20 8.45 12.90 -8.34
CA ASP A 20 7.38 13.61 -7.62
C ASP A 20 7.94 14.36 -6.41
N PHE A 21 8.81 13.71 -5.62
CA PHE A 21 9.44 14.36 -4.48
C PHE A 21 10.36 15.52 -4.88
N LYS A 22 11.15 15.37 -5.94
CA LYS A 22 12.03 16.43 -6.45
C LYS A 22 11.24 17.62 -7.00
N GLU A 23 10.17 17.34 -7.74
CA GLU A 23 9.24 18.32 -8.25
C GLU A 23 8.58 19.07 -7.09
N TYR A 24 8.06 18.33 -6.10
CA TYR A 24 7.51 18.90 -4.88
C TYR A 24 8.51 19.75 -4.10
N CYS A 25 9.82 19.52 -4.19
CA CYS A 25 10.82 20.33 -3.46
C CYS A 25 11.26 21.59 -4.23
N SER A 26 11.01 21.64 -5.55
CA SER A 26 11.66 22.61 -6.45
C SER A 26 10.68 23.44 -7.26
N SER A 27 9.44 22.96 -7.45
CA SER A 27 8.44 23.65 -8.26
C SER A 27 7.86 24.86 -7.51
N PRO A 28 7.93 26.07 -8.09
CA PRO A 28 7.33 27.28 -7.51
C PRO A 28 5.81 27.17 -7.29
N GLU A 29 5.14 26.26 -7.99
CA GLU A 29 3.68 26.04 -7.86
C GLU A 29 3.26 25.66 -6.44
N TYR A 30 4.18 25.09 -5.64
CA TYR A 30 3.94 24.72 -4.26
C TYR A 30 4.30 25.81 -3.23
N GLU A 31 4.76 27.01 -3.64
CA GLU A 31 5.25 28.03 -2.71
C GLU A 31 4.18 28.45 -1.69
N VAL A 32 2.99 28.83 -2.15
CA VAL A 32 1.84 29.16 -1.28
C VAL A 32 1.44 27.98 -0.40
N PHE A 33 1.56 26.76 -0.90
CA PHE A 33 1.24 25.55 -0.15
C PHE A 33 2.25 25.33 0.98
N TRP A 34 3.55 25.46 0.70
CA TRP A 34 4.61 25.39 1.71
C TRP A 34 4.45 26.47 2.78
N GLU A 35 4.18 27.72 2.39
CA GLU A 35 3.96 28.81 3.34
C GLU A 35 2.83 28.47 4.32
N ASN A 36 1.72 27.96 3.82
CA ASN A 36 0.57 27.59 4.64
C ASN A 36 0.86 26.41 5.58
N MET A 37 1.59 25.39 5.11
CA MET A 37 1.94 24.23 5.94
C MET A 37 3.01 24.54 6.98
N ARG A 38 4.00 25.37 6.62
CA ARG A 38 5.14 25.73 7.47
C ARG A 38 4.84 26.91 8.39
N ALA A 39 3.70 27.60 8.22
CA ALA A 39 3.24 28.63 9.12
C ALA A 39 3.04 28.09 10.55
N LYS A 40 3.75 28.68 11.51
CA LYS A 40 3.62 28.37 12.95
C LYS A 40 2.35 29.01 13.53
N LYS A 41 1.19 28.39 13.29
CA LYS A 41 -0.12 28.94 13.70
C LYS A 41 -0.86 28.10 14.73
N PHE A 42 -0.52 26.83 14.88
CA PHE A 42 -1.21 25.91 15.80
C PHE A 42 -0.60 25.96 17.20
N THR A 43 -1.35 25.57 18.20
CA THR A 43 -1.03 25.66 19.63
C THR A 43 -1.26 24.31 20.30
N VAL A 44 -0.90 24.20 21.58
CA VAL A 44 -1.14 22.98 22.37
C VAL A 44 -2.62 22.59 22.39
N SER A 45 -3.55 23.56 22.45
CA SER A 45 -4.99 23.27 22.44
C SER A 45 -5.48 22.62 21.16
N ASP A 46 -4.82 22.85 20.02
CA ASP A 46 -5.19 22.26 18.73
C ASP A 46 -4.81 20.77 18.62
N THR A 47 -4.04 20.25 19.57
CA THR A 47 -3.59 18.85 19.56
C THR A 47 -4.58 17.89 20.21
N GLU A 48 -5.53 18.39 20.99
CA GLU A 48 -6.37 17.64 21.97
C GLU A 48 -5.58 16.90 23.06
N VAL A 49 -4.25 17.07 23.10
CA VAL A 49 -3.39 16.45 24.10
C VAL A 49 -3.19 17.42 25.25
N ASN A 50 -3.37 16.93 26.48
CA ASN A 50 -3.17 17.78 27.66
C ASN A 50 -1.69 18.23 27.78
N TYR A 51 -1.49 19.41 28.37
CA TYR A 51 -0.17 20.04 28.50
C TYR A 51 0.87 19.14 29.18
N ARG A 52 0.48 18.38 30.20
CA ARG A 52 1.41 17.49 30.94
C ARG A 52 1.93 16.37 30.04
N MET A 53 1.06 15.82 29.19
CA MET A 53 1.41 14.77 28.25
C MET A 53 2.33 15.33 27.15
N ILE A 54 2.05 16.52 26.60
CA ILE A 54 2.95 17.15 25.63
C ILE A 54 4.31 17.44 26.27
N HIS A 55 4.34 17.96 27.49
CA HIS A 55 5.60 18.16 28.22
C HIS A 55 6.35 16.84 28.41
N HIS A 56 5.67 15.78 28.84
CA HIS A 56 6.27 14.46 28.98
C HIS A 56 6.85 13.95 27.64
N TRP A 57 6.14 14.11 26.54
CA TRP A 57 6.62 13.74 25.21
C TRP A 57 7.81 14.59 24.74
N ALA A 58 7.85 15.88 25.07
CA ALA A 58 9.01 16.73 24.81
C ALA A 58 10.24 16.23 25.58
N THR A 59 10.10 15.96 26.89
CA THR A 59 11.20 15.44 27.72
C THR A 59 11.72 14.09 27.24
N ASN A 60 10.84 13.25 26.67
CA ASN A 60 11.23 11.97 26.09
C ASN A 60 11.71 12.06 24.62
N ASN A 61 11.88 13.28 24.08
CA ASN A 61 12.31 13.54 22.71
C ASN A 61 11.37 12.99 21.61
N LEU A 62 10.07 12.84 21.89
CA LEU A 62 9.09 12.42 20.86
C LEU A 62 8.68 13.58 19.94
N LEU A 63 8.76 14.83 20.43
CA LEU A 63 8.29 15.99 19.69
C LEU A 63 9.37 16.57 18.75
N PRO A 64 8.96 17.22 17.64
CA PRO A 64 9.84 17.97 16.75
C PRO A 64 10.76 18.94 17.50
N GLY A 65 11.92 19.28 16.91
CA GLY A 65 12.90 20.16 17.56
C GLY A 65 12.34 21.56 17.88
N GLY A 66 12.79 22.14 18.99
CA GLY A 66 12.53 23.54 19.34
C GLY A 66 11.08 23.85 19.73
N VAL A 67 10.28 22.85 20.11
CA VAL A 67 8.87 23.06 20.54
C VAL A 67 8.72 23.87 21.83
N ILE A 68 9.78 23.96 22.63
CA ILE A 68 9.90 24.87 23.78
C ILE A 68 10.98 25.88 23.44
N GLU A 69 10.61 27.16 23.40
CA GLU A 69 11.50 28.28 23.05
C GLU A 69 11.21 29.45 23.99
N GLY A 70 12.25 30.08 24.56
CA GLY A 70 12.09 31.24 25.46
C GLY A 70 11.28 30.97 26.74
N GLY A 71 11.19 29.73 27.21
CA GLY A 71 10.46 29.36 28.43
C GLY A 71 8.96 29.07 28.25
N GLY A 72 8.46 29.06 27.01
CA GLY A 72 7.07 28.71 26.69
C GLY A 72 6.97 27.75 25.50
N TRP A 73 5.76 27.22 25.28
CA TRP A 73 5.47 26.51 24.03
C TRP A 73 5.44 27.48 22.87
N ARG A 74 6.18 27.16 21.81
CA ARG A 74 5.97 27.85 20.54
C ARG A 74 4.75 27.29 19.83
N LYS A 75 4.31 28.03 18.81
CA LYS A 75 3.32 27.53 17.86
C LYS A 75 3.90 26.43 16.98
N PHE A 76 3.06 25.47 16.61
CA PHE A 76 3.36 24.35 15.72
C PHE A 76 3.00 24.68 14.26
N THR A 77 3.73 24.07 13.34
CA THR A 77 3.35 24.00 11.92
C THR A 77 2.31 22.90 11.70
N LEU A 78 1.70 22.82 10.51
CA LEU A 78 0.80 21.70 10.19
C LEU A 78 1.54 20.37 10.25
N VAL A 79 2.77 20.32 9.73
CA VAL A 79 3.62 19.13 9.72
C VAL A 79 3.85 18.61 11.14
N GLU A 80 4.11 19.51 12.09
CA GLU A 80 4.33 19.17 13.48
C GLU A 80 3.05 18.74 14.19
N LEU A 81 1.93 19.38 13.88
CA LEU A 81 0.62 19.01 14.41
C LEU A 81 0.19 17.61 13.96
N VAL A 82 0.37 17.29 12.68
CA VAL A 82 0.12 15.95 12.12
C VAL A 82 0.99 14.90 12.82
N TRP A 83 2.26 15.20 13.09
CA TRP A 83 3.11 14.29 13.86
C TRP A 83 2.62 14.09 15.29
N ILE A 84 2.16 15.14 15.97
CA ILE A 84 1.60 15.02 17.34
C ILE A 84 0.36 14.11 17.33
N LYS A 85 -0.54 14.28 16.36
CA LYS A 85 -1.70 13.39 16.19
C LYS A 85 -1.27 11.96 15.83
N ALA A 86 -0.20 11.78 15.06
CA ALA A 86 0.36 10.45 14.80
C ALA A 86 0.88 9.79 16.08
N ILE A 87 1.51 10.54 17.01
CA ILE A 87 1.90 10.01 18.34
C ILE A 87 0.68 9.49 19.09
N VAL A 88 -0.42 10.24 19.12
CA VAL A 88 -1.68 9.83 19.77
C VAL A 88 -2.14 8.48 19.20
N ARG A 89 -2.27 8.37 17.86
CA ARG A 89 -2.74 7.15 17.20
C ARG A 89 -1.78 5.97 17.40
N MET A 90 -0.46 6.19 17.38
CA MET A 90 0.51 5.15 17.69
C MET A 90 0.38 4.66 19.14
N ARG A 91 0.10 5.56 20.10
CA ARG A 91 -0.14 5.19 21.50
C ARG A 91 -1.44 4.39 21.67
N GLU A 92 -2.50 4.77 20.97
CA GLU A 92 -3.77 4.04 20.94
C GLU A 92 -3.63 2.64 20.32
N ALA A 93 -2.80 2.51 19.28
CA ALA A 93 -2.42 1.23 18.70
C ALA A 93 -1.48 0.39 19.59
N GLY A 94 -1.12 0.87 20.78
CA GLY A 94 -0.34 0.13 21.77
C GLY A 94 1.19 0.25 21.62
N LEU A 95 1.70 1.17 20.79
CA LEU A 95 3.14 1.35 20.65
C LEU A 95 3.75 2.02 21.89
N SER A 96 4.87 1.48 22.36
CA SER A 96 5.70 2.08 23.41
C SER A 96 6.33 3.41 22.96
N LEU A 97 6.64 4.31 23.91
CA LEU A 97 7.33 5.57 23.61
C LEU A 97 8.67 5.37 22.89
N ASP A 98 9.42 4.30 23.21
CA ASP A 98 10.70 3.98 22.55
C ASP A 98 10.52 3.69 21.06
N LYS A 99 9.53 2.87 20.70
CA LYS A 99 9.18 2.61 19.29
C LYS A 99 8.76 3.89 18.56
N ILE A 100 7.99 4.77 19.21
CA ILE A 100 7.57 6.05 18.62
C ILE A 100 8.78 6.98 18.43
N LYS A 101 9.72 6.98 19.37
CA LYS A 101 10.96 7.74 19.26
C LYS A 101 11.81 7.23 18.08
N LEU A 102 11.94 5.92 17.89
CA LEU A 102 12.62 5.35 16.71
C LEU A 102 11.93 5.72 15.39
N ALA A 103 10.59 5.71 15.38
CA ALA A 103 9.81 6.18 14.25
C ALA A 103 10.11 7.65 13.94
N LYS A 104 10.12 8.52 14.95
CA LYS A 104 10.47 9.94 14.81
C LYS A 104 11.86 10.10 14.17
N GLU A 105 12.86 9.41 14.70
CA GLU A 105 14.26 9.52 14.23
C GLU A 105 14.42 9.06 12.79
N SER A 106 13.62 8.07 12.37
CA SER A 106 13.63 7.54 11.01
C SER A 106 12.91 8.47 10.02
N LEU A 107 11.78 9.06 10.42
CA LEU A 107 10.87 9.77 9.55
C LEU A 107 11.07 11.30 9.52
N LEU A 108 11.39 11.90 10.67
CA LEU A 108 11.50 13.35 10.81
C LEU A 108 12.96 13.80 10.72
N LYS A 109 13.38 14.08 9.48
CA LYS A 109 14.69 14.69 9.20
C LYS A 109 14.51 16.16 8.88
N LEU A 110 14.98 17.03 9.77
CA LEU A 110 14.90 18.48 9.58
C LEU A 110 15.84 18.89 8.43
N ASP A 111 15.26 19.47 7.39
CA ASP A 111 16.00 20.15 6.36
C ASP A 111 16.28 21.60 6.80
N LYS A 112 17.57 21.95 6.87
CA LYS A 112 18.00 23.26 7.37
C LYS A 112 17.63 24.41 6.43
N LYS A 113 17.48 24.13 5.12
CA LYS A 113 17.19 25.16 4.12
C LYS A 113 15.73 25.61 4.19
N SER A 114 14.81 24.65 4.26
CA SER A 114 13.37 24.90 4.37
C SER A 114 12.89 25.12 5.81
N GLY A 115 13.66 24.66 6.81
CA GLY A 115 13.22 24.66 8.20
C GLY A 115 12.09 23.66 8.48
N SER A 116 11.87 22.67 7.60
CA SER A 116 10.79 21.70 7.67
C SER A 116 11.29 20.24 7.55
N TYR A 117 10.36 19.30 7.70
CA TYR A 117 10.60 17.86 7.57
C TYR A 117 10.18 17.37 6.17
N LEU A 118 10.94 17.74 5.14
CA LEU A 118 10.52 17.67 3.72
C LEU A 118 9.87 16.35 3.28
N LEU A 119 10.42 15.20 3.68
CA LEU A 119 9.83 13.91 3.30
C LEU A 119 8.45 13.69 3.93
N PHE A 120 8.29 14.03 5.21
CA PHE A 120 7.01 13.91 5.90
C PHE A 120 6.01 14.95 5.37
N GLU A 121 6.50 16.17 5.13
CA GLU A 121 5.76 17.25 4.51
C GLU A 121 5.22 16.86 3.12
N PHE A 122 6.04 16.23 2.28
CA PHE A 122 5.64 15.70 0.97
C PHE A 122 4.50 14.69 1.07
N TYR A 123 4.56 13.73 2.00
CA TYR A 123 3.48 12.75 2.16
C TYR A 123 2.21 13.37 2.74
N ILE A 124 2.31 14.41 3.58
CA ILE A 124 1.13 15.20 3.98
C ILE A 124 0.53 15.91 2.76
N ALA A 125 1.37 16.48 1.89
CA ALA A 125 0.91 17.10 0.65
C ALA A 125 0.16 16.09 -0.23
N LYS A 126 0.74 14.91 -0.45
CA LYS A 126 0.15 13.83 -1.23
C LYS A 126 -1.21 13.39 -0.67
N ALA A 127 -1.34 13.27 0.65
CA ALA A 127 -2.61 12.95 1.32
C ALA A 127 -3.70 14.02 1.11
N LEU A 128 -3.31 15.29 0.99
CA LEU A 128 -4.22 16.42 0.77
C LEU A 128 -4.61 16.60 -0.69
N SER A 129 -3.72 16.28 -1.63
CA SER A 129 -3.88 16.62 -3.04
C SER A 129 -4.20 15.44 -3.95
N THR A 130 -4.07 14.19 -3.47
CA THR A 130 -4.26 12.99 -4.28
C THR A 130 -5.20 11.97 -3.60
N PRO A 131 -5.88 11.10 -4.36
CA PRO A 131 -6.67 9.99 -3.81
C PRO A 131 -5.84 8.92 -3.10
N ASP A 132 -4.51 9.03 -3.11
CA ASP A 132 -3.58 8.05 -2.55
C ASP A 132 -3.28 8.44 -1.10
N ASP A 133 -3.80 7.69 -0.13
CA ASP A 133 -3.59 7.94 1.30
C ASP A 133 -2.25 7.35 1.75
N PRO A 134 -1.26 8.16 2.14
CA PRO A 134 -0.01 7.68 2.66
C PRO A 134 -0.10 7.32 4.14
N TYR A 135 0.75 6.38 4.56
CA TYR A 135 0.76 5.85 5.92
C TYR A 135 2.14 6.00 6.56
N ILE A 136 2.14 6.21 7.88
CA ILE A 136 3.28 5.80 8.71
C ILE A 136 3.14 4.29 8.93
N ILE A 137 4.13 3.54 8.46
CA ILE A 137 4.14 2.08 8.44
C ILE A 137 5.19 1.61 9.44
N ILE A 138 4.78 0.82 10.42
CA ILE A 138 5.64 0.30 11.48
C ILE A 138 5.57 -1.21 11.44
N ILE A 139 6.69 -1.84 11.09
CA ILE A 139 6.82 -3.28 10.94
C ILE A 139 7.36 -3.86 12.26
N SER A 140 6.88 -5.03 12.66
CA SER A 140 7.30 -5.71 13.90
C SER A 140 8.80 -6.00 13.98
N ASN A 141 9.51 -6.05 12.86
CA ASN A 141 10.97 -6.16 12.80
C ASN A 141 11.72 -4.87 13.22
N GLY A 142 10.99 -3.79 13.51
CA GLY A 142 11.52 -2.51 13.96
C GLY A 142 11.68 -1.47 12.83
N GLU A 143 11.43 -1.84 11.58
CA GLU A 143 11.48 -0.89 10.48
C GLU A 143 10.28 0.06 10.48
N VAL A 144 10.55 1.31 10.10
CA VAL A 144 9.55 2.36 10.01
C VAL A 144 9.68 3.06 8.67
N HIS A 145 8.56 3.19 7.97
CA HIS A 145 8.49 3.78 6.64
C HIS A 145 7.36 4.80 6.53
N LEU A 146 7.54 5.76 5.62
CA LEU A 146 6.47 6.61 5.10
C LEU A 146 6.27 6.22 3.65
N ALA A 147 5.07 5.76 3.33
CA ALA A 147 4.77 5.28 2.00
C ALA A 147 3.26 5.24 1.75
N SER A 148 2.88 5.35 0.49
CA SER A 148 1.51 5.07 0.03
C SER A 148 1.34 3.57 -0.27
N PRO A 149 0.12 3.00 -0.25
CA PRO A 149 -0.08 1.56 -0.47
C PRO A 149 0.55 1.04 -1.77
N SER A 150 0.53 1.86 -2.82
CA SER A 150 1.16 1.59 -4.12
C SER A 150 2.68 1.46 -4.05
N GLU A 151 3.33 2.06 -3.04
CA GLU A 151 4.78 2.08 -2.86
C GLU A 151 5.27 0.93 -1.94
N VAL A 152 4.36 0.16 -1.34
CA VAL A 152 4.68 -0.84 -0.31
C VAL A 152 4.62 -2.25 -0.89
N GLN A 153 5.70 -3.01 -0.69
CA GLN A 153 5.76 -4.42 -1.05
C GLN A 153 5.16 -5.30 0.05
N PHE A 154 3.84 -5.18 0.26
CA PHE A 154 3.12 -5.93 1.30
C PHE A 154 3.33 -7.45 1.19
N LEU A 155 3.50 -7.98 -0.02
CA LEU A 155 3.79 -9.40 -0.22
C LEU A 155 5.09 -9.83 0.49
N GLU A 156 6.14 -9.03 0.47
CA GLU A 156 7.40 -9.36 1.14
C GLU A 156 7.27 -9.30 2.66
N ILE A 157 6.46 -8.37 3.17
CA ILE A 157 6.14 -8.28 4.59
C ILE A 157 5.36 -9.52 5.04
N PHE A 158 4.33 -9.91 4.28
CA PHE A 158 3.48 -11.06 4.60
C PHE A 158 4.19 -12.40 4.44
N LYS A 159 5.06 -12.57 3.43
CA LYS A 159 5.95 -13.73 3.30
C LYS A 159 6.85 -13.90 4.52
N SER A 160 7.25 -12.79 5.12
CA SER A 160 8.11 -12.79 6.31
C SER A 160 7.31 -12.92 7.62
N HIS A 161 5.98 -13.02 7.55
CA HIS A 161 5.07 -13.13 8.70
C HIS A 161 5.24 -12.01 9.74
N TYR A 162 5.60 -10.80 9.29
CA TYR A 162 5.70 -9.64 10.18
C TYR A 162 4.33 -8.99 10.40
N ASP A 163 4.05 -8.63 11.66
CA ASP A 163 2.94 -7.73 11.98
C ASP A 163 3.26 -6.30 11.48
N VAL A 164 2.21 -5.58 11.08
CA VAL A 164 2.29 -4.21 10.57
C VAL A 164 1.27 -3.34 11.28
N THR A 165 1.71 -2.17 11.74
CA THR A 165 0.82 -1.07 12.14
C THR A 165 0.85 0.01 11.07
N LEU A 166 -0.33 0.44 10.63
CA LEU A 166 -0.52 1.49 9.63
C LEU A 166 -1.24 2.67 10.28
N ILE A 167 -0.65 3.86 10.21
CA ILE A 167 -1.28 5.11 10.68
C ILE A 167 -1.52 6.00 9.45
N SER A 168 -2.79 6.11 9.04
CA SER A 168 -3.23 6.92 7.90
C SER A 168 -2.97 8.40 8.15
N LEU A 169 -2.34 9.07 7.18
CA LEU A 169 -2.17 10.52 7.20
C LEU A 169 -3.46 11.23 6.78
N ALA A 170 -4.20 10.71 5.80
CA ALA A 170 -5.46 11.31 5.38
C ALA A 170 -6.47 11.37 6.54
N ALA A 171 -6.62 10.28 7.30
CA ALA A 171 -7.52 10.28 8.45
C ALA A 171 -7.05 11.23 9.57
N ILE A 172 -5.73 11.45 9.76
CA ILE A 172 -5.25 12.48 10.72
C ILE A 172 -5.66 13.87 10.23
N LEU A 173 -5.53 14.12 8.92
CA LEU A 173 -5.89 15.40 8.32
C LEU A 173 -7.40 15.67 8.39
N GLU A 174 -8.23 14.65 8.20
CA GLU A 174 -9.69 14.72 8.40
C GLU A 174 -10.05 15.09 9.84
N ASP A 175 -9.43 14.46 10.84
CA ASP A 175 -9.62 14.81 12.26
C ASP A 175 -9.24 16.27 12.54
N LEU A 176 -8.24 16.79 11.83
CA LEU A 176 -7.81 18.19 11.89
C LEU A 176 -8.72 19.13 11.07
N GLY A 177 -9.79 18.62 10.46
CA GLY A 177 -10.79 19.39 9.71
C GLY A 177 -10.40 19.67 8.25
N HIS A 178 -9.35 19.03 7.72
CA HIS A 178 -8.99 19.15 6.32
C HIS A 178 -9.85 18.23 5.46
N LYS A 179 -10.20 18.71 4.26
CA LYS A 179 -10.78 17.85 3.23
C LYS A 179 -9.66 17.11 2.53
N VAL A 180 -9.70 15.79 2.60
CA VAL A 180 -8.80 14.90 1.85
C VAL A 180 -9.50 14.40 0.59
N VAL A 181 -8.72 14.07 -0.43
CA VAL A 181 -9.26 13.45 -1.64
C VAL A 181 -9.50 11.98 -1.31
N GLY A 182 -10.77 11.57 -1.23
CA GLY A 182 -11.13 10.21 -0.87
C GLY A 182 -10.56 9.17 -1.84
N MET A 183 -10.04 8.07 -1.30
CA MET A 183 -9.51 6.96 -2.08
C MET A 183 -10.64 6.30 -2.88
N HIS A 184 -10.55 6.35 -4.21
CA HIS A 184 -11.33 5.45 -5.05
C HIS A 184 -10.63 4.10 -5.05
N PHE A 185 -11.16 3.12 -4.30
CA PHE A 185 -10.73 1.73 -4.37
C PHE A 185 -10.99 1.19 -5.79
N LEU A 186 -10.02 1.38 -6.69
CA LEU A 186 -10.04 0.83 -8.04
C LEU A 186 -9.48 -0.61 -8.07
N HIS A 187 -9.12 -1.18 -6.91
CA HIS A 187 -8.25 -2.38 -6.85
C HIS A 187 -8.88 -3.64 -6.26
N SER A 188 -10.12 -3.63 -5.79
CA SER A 188 -10.76 -4.90 -5.42
C SER A 188 -11.25 -5.59 -6.69
N LEU A 189 -10.50 -6.58 -7.15
CA LEU A 189 -10.95 -7.46 -8.21
C LEU A 189 -12.26 -8.12 -7.79
N SER A 190 -13.25 -8.12 -8.67
CA SER A 190 -14.47 -8.91 -8.50
C SER A 190 -14.13 -10.39 -8.42
N ALA A 191 -15.03 -11.22 -7.88
CA ALA A 191 -14.80 -12.67 -7.81
C ALA A 191 -14.54 -13.26 -9.21
N GLU A 192 -15.22 -12.73 -10.22
CA GLU A 192 -15.06 -13.10 -11.63
C GLU A 192 -13.68 -12.68 -12.18
N GLU A 193 -13.18 -11.50 -11.81
CA GLU A 193 -11.86 -11.02 -12.19
C GLU A 193 -10.74 -11.84 -11.51
N GLN A 194 -10.91 -12.19 -10.24
CA GLN A 194 -9.97 -13.07 -9.52
C GLN A 194 -9.89 -14.45 -10.18
N GLU A 195 -11.04 -15.04 -10.51
CA GLU A 195 -11.08 -16.34 -11.18
C GLU A 195 -10.48 -16.26 -12.58
N THR A 196 -10.74 -15.18 -13.31
CA THR A 196 -10.13 -14.93 -14.63
C THR A 196 -8.61 -14.89 -14.53
N LEU A 197 -8.05 -14.16 -13.55
CA LEU A 197 -6.61 -14.12 -13.34
C LEU A 197 -6.05 -15.49 -12.92
N SER A 198 -6.78 -16.27 -12.13
CA SER A 198 -6.39 -17.64 -11.77
C SER A 198 -6.29 -18.53 -13.01
N GLU A 199 -7.27 -18.47 -13.90
CA GLU A 199 -7.26 -19.23 -15.15
C GLU A 199 -6.14 -18.75 -16.09
N LEU A 200 -5.90 -17.44 -16.19
CA LEU A 200 -4.82 -16.87 -17.01
C LEU A 200 -3.42 -17.28 -16.52
N ARG A 201 -3.24 -17.44 -15.21
CA ARG A 201 -1.97 -17.80 -14.58
C ARG A 201 -1.72 -19.31 -14.51
N SER A 202 -2.73 -20.14 -14.81
CA SER A 202 -2.60 -21.59 -14.81
C SER A 202 -1.71 -22.06 -15.98
N GLU A 203 -0.57 -22.69 -15.66
CA GLU A 203 0.35 -23.25 -16.66
C GLU A 203 -0.28 -24.32 -17.56
N GLU A 204 -1.37 -24.95 -17.10
CA GLU A 204 -2.09 -25.97 -17.86
C GLU A 204 -2.99 -25.39 -18.98
N ASN A 205 -3.29 -24.09 -18.93
CA ASN A 205 -4.19 -23.45 -19.88
C ASN A 205 -3.40 -22.89 -21.07
N LYS A 206 -3.66 -23.41 -22.28
CA LYS A 206 -3.12 -22.87 -23.53
C LYS A 206 -3.81 -21.57 -23.93
N LYS A 207 -5.10 -21.44 -23.61
CA LYS A 207 -5.92 -20.28 -24.00
C LYS A 207 -6.97 -20.00 -22.94
N VAL A 208 -7.16 -18.73 -22.60
CA VAL A 208 -8.30 -18.25 -21.82
C VAL A 208 -9.00 -17.17 -22.63
N SER A 209 -10.33 -17.24 -22.72
CA SER A 209 -11.19 -16.27 -23.39
C SER A 209 -12.24 -15.77 -22.41
N VAL A 210 -12.37 -14.45 -22.32
CA VAL A 210 -13.27 -13.77 -21.37
C VAL A 210 -14.31 -13.02 -22.17
N ARG A 211 -15.58 -13.09 -21.76
CA ARG A 211 -16.66 -12.27 -22.34
C ARG A 211 -17.21 -11.30 -21.32
N LEU A 212 -17.41 -10.07 -21.78
CA LEU A 212 -17.87 -8.95 -20.98
C LEU A 212 -19.30 -8.55 -21.37
N ASN A 213 -20.09 -8.13 -20.39
CA ASN A 213 -21.39 -7.51 -20.57
C ASN A 213 -21.41 -6.21 -19.75
N LYS A 214 -21.50 -5.05 -20.43
CA LYS A 214 -21.40 -3.71 -19.81
C LYS A 214 -20.18 -3.57 -18.88
N GLY A 215 -19.03 -4.08 -19.31
CA GLY A 215 -17.77 -4.04 -18.56
C GLY A 215 -17.61 -5.11 -17.48
N LYS A 216 -18.64 -5.92 -17.18
CA LYS A 216 -18.56 -7.02 -16.21
C LYS A 216 -18.28 -8.35 -16.88
N ILE A 217 -17.40 -9.17 -16.29
CA ILE A 217 -17.13 -10.53 -16.75
C ILE A 217 -18.37 -11.39 -16.48
N PHE A 218 -18.93 -12.01 -17.52
CA PHE A 218 -20.06 -12.94 -17.38
C PHE A 218 -19.73 -14.35 -17.84
N GLU A 219 -18.61 -14.55 -18.53
CA GLU A 219 -18.22 -15.85 -19.06
C GLU A 219 -16.69 -15.95 -19.18
N ILE A 220 -16.12 -17.06 -18.70
CA ILE A 220 -14.72 -17.45 -18.90
C ILE A 220 -14.71 -18.80 -19.61
N GLU A 221 -13.86 -18.91 -20.63
CA GLU A 221 -13.62 -20.13 -21.40
C GLU A 221 -12.12 -20.45 -21.43
N SER A 222 -11.71 -21.56 -20.85
CA SER A 222 -10.30 -21.97 -20.76
C SER A 222 -10.06 -23.27 -21.53
N THR A 223 -9.03 -23.33 -22.37
CA THR A 223 -8.63 -24.51 -23.12
C THR A 223 -7.30 -25.04 -22.61
N LYS A 224 -7.31 -26.29 -22.13
CA LYS A 224 -6.12 -27.07 -21.77
C LYS A 224 -5.71 -27.96 -22.92
N VAL A 225 -4.41 -28.21 -23.08
CA VAL A 225 -3.90 -29.16 -24.07
C VAL A 225 -3.08 -30.23 -23.38
N PHE A 226 -3.48 -31.48 -23.59
CA PHE A 226 -2.80 -32.65 -23.11
C PHE A 226 -2.08 -33.30 -24.29
N GLN A 227 -0.76 -33.42 -24.18
CA GLN A 227 0.05 -34.15 -25.16
C GLN A 227 0.09 -35.63 -24.78
N ASN A 228 -0.02 -36.52 -25.76
CA ASN A 228 0.00 -37.98 -25.57
C ASN A 228 -0.94 -38.49 -24.45
N PRO A 229 -2.25 -38.17 -24.50
CA PRO A 229 -3.21 -38.63 -23.50
C PRO A 229 -3.31 -40.16 -23.48
N GLN A 230 -3.16 -40.77 -22.30
CA GLN A 230 -3.06 -42.23 -22.15
C GLN A 230 -4.37 -42.98 -22.50
N SER A 231 -5.55 -42.37 -22.36
CA SER A 231 -6.84 -42.98 -22.73
C SER A 231 -8.01 -41.98 -22.74
N TYR A 232 -8.99 -42.21 -23.63
CA TYR A 232 -10.29 -41.51 -23.66
C TYR A 232 -11.05 -41.57 -22.32
N LEU A 233 -10.89 -42.68 -21.58
CA LEU A 233 -11.56 -42.90 -20.30
C LEU A 233 -11.05 -41.97 -19.19
N ASP A 234 -9.78 -41.60 -19.23
CA ASP A 234 -9.19 -40.71 -18.22
C ASP A 234 -9.64 -39.27 -18.43
N VAL A 235 -9.77 -38.87 -19.70
CA VAL A 235 -10.37 -37.58 -20.09
C VAL A 235 -11.82 -37.47 -19.63
N GLN A 236 -12.62 -38.53 -19.82
CA GLN A 236 -14.02 -38.54 -19.35
C GLN A 236 -14.12 -38.44 -17.82
N LYS A 237 -13.26 -39.13 -17.07
CA LYS A 237 -13.21 -39.04 -15.61
C LYS A 237 -12.89 -37.62 -15.16
N GLU A 238 -11.92 -36.97 -15.79
CA GLU A 238 -11.50 -35.62 -15.43
C GLU A 238 -12.62 -34.59 -15.67
N ILE A 239 -13.32 -34.69 -16.81
CA ILE A 239 -14.48 -33.85 -17.16
C ILE A 239 -15.60 -34.03 -16.11
N LYS A 240 -15.88 -35.28 -15.75
CA LYS A 240 -16.94 -35.62 -14.80
C LYS A 240 -16.62 -35.15 -13.38
N ASN A 241 -15.39 -35.36 -12.91
CA ASN A 241 -14.96 -34.99 -11.56
C ASN A 241 -14.97 -33.48 -11.34
N ASN A 242 -14.61 -32.71 -12.37
CA ASN A 242 -14.56 -31.25 -12.30
C ASN A 242 -15.85 -30.55 -12.77
N ARG A 243 -16.93 -31.32 -13.04
CA ARG A 243 -18.23 -30.81 -13.52
C ARG A 243 -18.08 -29.85 -14.72
N MET A 244 -17.18 -30.17 -15.64
CA MET A 244 -16.85 -29.26 -16.73
C MET A 244 -17.91 -29.30 -17.83
N TYR A 245 -18.38 -28.13 -18.26
CA TYR A 245 -19.14 -27.99 -19.51
C TYR A 245 -18.20 -27.45 -20.59
N GLY A 246 -18.11 -28.12 -21.74
CA GLY A 246 -17.35 -27.59 -22.87
C GLY A 246 -17.01 -28.62 -23.96
N LYS A 247 -15.98 -28.32 -24.75
CA LYS A 247 -15.65 -29.03 -26.00
C LYS A 247 -14.34 -29.80 -25.83
N VAL A 248 -14.32 -31.04 -26.31
CA VAL A 248 -13.09 -31.84 -26.42
C VAL A 248 -12.76 -32.02 -27.90
N VAL A 249 -11.52 -31.76 -28.29
CA VAL A 249 -11.03 -31.99 -29.65
C VAL A 249 -9.90 -33.01 -29.60
N PHE A 250 -10.07 -34.11 -30.33
CA PHE A 250 -9.06 -35.15 -30.51
C PHE A 250 -8.31 -34.92 -31.80
N GLN A 251 -6.97 -34.91 -31.74
CA GLN A 251 -6.12 -34.94 -32.93
C GLN A 251 -5.36 -36.26 -32.95
N ALA A 252 -5.57 -37.03 -34.02
CA ALA A 252 -4.91 -38.30 -34.24
C ALA A 252 -4.12 -38.27 -35.55
N GLU A 253 -2.98 -38.96 -35.55
CA GLU A 253 -2.11 -39.16 -36.70
C GLU A 253 -1.74 -40.64 -36.72
N ASP A 254 -1.90 -41.30 -37.87
CA ASP A 254 -1.66 -42.74 -38.07
C ASP A 254 -2.41 -43.66 -37.08
N GLY A 255 -3.61 -43.25 -36.65
CA GLY A 255 -4.44 -44.01 -35.71
C GLY A 255 -4.05 -43.84 -34.23
N GLU A 256 -2.99 -43.09 -33.93
CA GLU A 256 -2.57 -42.74 -32.57
C GLU A 256 -3.08 -41.35 -32.18
N THR A 257 -3.57 -41.19 -30.95
CA THR A 257 -3.95 -39.86 -30.44
C THR A 257 -2.70 -39.07 -30.10
N LYS A 258 -2.44 -37.98 -30.83
CA LYS A 258 -1.28 -37.11 -30.62
C LYS A 258 -1.57 -36.00 -29.61
N SER A 259 -2.76 -35.42 -29.65
CA SER A 259 -3.13 -34.36 -28.72
C SER A 259 -4.62 -34.33 -28.41
N LEU A 260 -4.93 -33.76 -27.25
CA LEU A 260 -6.29 -33.54 -26.76
C LEU A 260 -6.41 -32.10 -26.27
N GLU A 261 -7.34 -31.35 -26.87
CA GLU A 261 -7.71 -30.03 -26.36
C GLU A 261 -9.03 -30.12 -25.61
N VAL A 262 -9.04 -29.68 -24.34
CA VAL A 262 -10.24 -29.63 -23.49
C VAL A 262 -10.57 -28.18 -23.20
N THR A 263 -11.65 -27.70 -23.78
CA THR A 263 -12.21 -26.38 -23.50
C THR A 263 -13.27 -26.49 -22.41
N LYS A 264 -13.13 -25.69 -21.34
CA LYS A 264 -14.07 -25.56 -20.23
C LYS A 264 -14.72 -24.20 -20.27
N LYS A 265 -15.96 -24.12 -19.84
CA LYS A 265 -16.74 -22.89 -19.87
C LYS A 265 -17.48 -22.67 -18.57
N LYS A 266 -17.29 -21.49 -17.98
CA LYS A 266 -17.98 -21.05 -16.77
C LYS A 266 -18.74 -19.76 -17.04
N ARG A 267 -20.00 -19.71 -16.59
CA ARG A 267 -20.87 -18.53 -16.66
C ARG A 267 -21.12 -18.00 -15.26
N PHE A 268 -21.01 -16.69 -15.12
CA PHE A 268 -21.35 -15.96 -13.91
C PHE A 268 -22.76 -15.38 -14.07
N LYS A 269 -23.48 -15.29 -12.95
CA LYS A 269 -24.85 -14.76 -12.93
C LYS A 269 -24.84 -13.24 -12.79
#